data_AF-A0A2K8T646-F1
#
_entry.id   AF-A0A2K8T646-F1
#
_cell.length_a   1.000
_cell.length_b   1.000
_cell.length_c   1.000
_cell.angle_alpha   90.00
_cell.angle_beta   90.00
_cell.angle_gamma   90.00
#
_symmetry.space_group_name_H-M   'P 1'
#
loop_
_entity.id
_entity.type
_entity.pdbx_description
1 polymer ?
#
loop_
_entity_poly.entity_id
_entity_poly.type
_entity_poly.pdbx_seq_one_letter_code
_entity_poly.pdbx_strand_id
1 'polypeptide(L)'
;MAQNSQQRTANLMKIEAFLQRIDIYSIDKQTAEIYGDFKSEIIRRFGPKEKRKRQTTKLAEIGISENDLWIASTALRHSLIVVSCDSDFERMRQVREFSLENWV
;
A
#
# COMPACT_ATOMS: atom_id res chain seq x y z
N MET A 1 -16.31 -5.47 -8.73
CA MET A 1 -15.25 -5.20 -9.73
C MET A 1 -15.87 -4.95 -11.08
N ALA A 2 -15.36 -3.99 -11.86
CA ALA A 2 -15.94 -3.61 -13.16
C ALA A 2 -16.08 -4.79 -14.12
N GLN A 3 -15.11 -5.71 -14.10
CA GLN A 3 -15.06 -6.92 -14.94
C GLN A 3 -16.22 -7.89 -14.66
N ASN A 4 -16.74 -7.93 -13.44
CA ASN A 4 -17.82 -8.84 -13.04
C ASN A 4 -19.19 -8.15 -13.00
N SER A 5 -19.29 -6.94 -13.55
CA SER A 5 -20.52 -6.15 -13.55
C SER A 5 -21.38 -6.44 -14.79
N GLN A 6 -22.70 -6.38 -14.63
CA GLN A 6 -23.63 -6.36 -15.78
C GLN A 6 -23.40 -5.14 -16.69
N GLN A 7 -22.84 -4.05 -16.16
CA GLN A 7 -22.46 -2.85 -16.92
C GLN A 7 -20.95 -2.80 -17.19
N ARG A 8 -20.34 -3.96 -17.49
CA ARG A 8 -18.88 -4.11 -17.66
C ARG A 8 -18.27 -3.05 -18.57
N THR A 9 -18.79 -2.89 -19.80
CA THR A 9 -18.23 -1.96 -20.80
C THR A 9 -18.24 -0.51 -20.31
N ALA A 10 -19.39 -0.05 -19.79
CA ALA A 10 -19.51 1.31 -19.27
C ALA A 10 -18.58 1.56 -18.08
N ASN A 11 -18.41 0.59 -17.19
CA ASN A 11 -17.51 0.71 -16.04
C ASN A 11 -16.03 0.71 -16.44
N LEU A 12 -15.65 -0.09 -17.44
CA LEU A 12 -14.28 -0.07 -17.99
C LEU A 12 -13.97 1.27 -18.65
N MET A 13 -14.88 1.82 -19.46
CA MET A 13 -14.71 3.13 -20.08
C MET A 13 -14.54 4.24 -19.04
N LYS A 14 -15.29 4.19 -17.93
CA LYS A 14 -15.13 5.14 -16.81
C LYS A 14 -13.75 5.04 -16.17
N ILE A 15 -13.25 3.82 -15.96
CA ILE A 15 -11.91 3.59 -15.40
C ILE A 15 -10.84 4.11 -16.36
N GLU A 16 -10.92 3.77 -17.64
CA GLU A 16 -9.95 4.23 -18.65
C GLU A 16 -9.92 5.76 -18.76
N ALA A 17 -11.10 6.40 -18.81
CA ALA A 17 -11.21 7.86 -18.83
C ALA A 17 -10.64 8.52 -17.57
N PHE A 18 -10.75 7.87 -16.40
CA PHE A 18 -10.14 8.35 -15.17
C PHE A 18 -8.62 8.20 -15.20
N LEU A 19 -8.12 7.03 -15.61
CA LEU A 19 -6.68 6.74 -15.69
C LEU A 19 -5.94 7.67 -16.67
N GLN A 20 -6.60 8.15 -17.72
CA GLN A 20 -6.02 9.13 -18.66
C GLN A 20 -5.83 10.53 -18.06
N ARG A 21 -6.43 10.82 -16.91
CA ARG A 21 -6.41 12.15 -16.28
C ARG A 21 -5.50 12.24 -15.07
N ILE A 22 -4.87 11.13 -14.68
CA ILE A 22 -4.01 11.05 -13.50
C ILE A 22 -2.64 10.51 -13.89
N ASP A 23 -1.62 10.85 -13.10
CA ASP A 23 -0.31 10.25 -13.24
C ASP A 23 -0.31 8.83 -12.66
N ILE A 24 0.27 7.89 -13.41
CA ILE A 24 0.39 6.49 -12.99
C ILE A 24 1.84 6.21 -12.62
N TYR A 25 2.06 5.93 -11.33
CA TYR A 25 3.38 5.56 -10.82
C TYR A 25 3.57 4.05 -10.89
N SER A 26 4.56 3.62 -11.66
CA SER A 26 4.90 2.19 -11.80
C SER A 26 5.77 1.72 -10.64
N ILE A 27 5.59 0.46 -10.24
CA ILE A 27 6.49 -0.20 -9.29
C ILE A 27 7.76 -0.63 -10.04
N ASP A 28 8.91 -0.19 -9.54
CA ASP A 28 10.20 -0.64 -10.06
C ASP A 28 11.11 -1.17 -8.94
N LYS A 29 12.39 -1.38 -9.28
CA LYS A 29 13.38 -1.91 -8.34
C LYS A 29 13.52 -1.05 -7.08
N GLN A 30 13.53 0.28 -7.21
CA GLN A 30 13.67 1.17 -6.07
C GLN A 30 12.43 1.10 -5.17
N THR A 31 11.24 1.06 -5.76
CA THR A 31 9.99 0.86 -5.00
C THR A 31 10.03 -0.48 -4.26
N ALA A 32 10.53 -1.54 -4.90
CA ALA A 32 10.64 -2.88 -4.31
C ALA A 32 11.63 -2.96 -3.14
N GLU A 33 12.77 -2.25 -3.24
CA GLU A 33 13.74 -2.13 -2.15
C GLU A 33 13.11 -1.43 -0.93
N ILE A 34 12.46 -0.29 -1.16
CA ILE A 34 11.73 0.46 -0.10
C ILE A 34 10.66 -0.43 0.55
N TYR A 35 9.89 -1.15 -0.25
CA TYR A 35 8.88 -2.09 0.23
C TYR A 35 9.49 -3.18 1.12
N GLY A 36 10.61 -3.78 0.72
CA GLY A 36 11.27 -4.85 1.48
C GLY A 36 11.77 -4.37 2.83
N ASP A 37 12.37 -3.18 2.86
CA ASP A 37 12.84 -2.55 4.08
C ASP A 37 11.67 -2.20 5.00
N PHE A 38 10.63 -1.57 4.44
CA PHE A 38 9.46 -1.15 5.21
C PHE A 38 8.70 -2.35 5.79
N LYS A 39 8.52 -3.42 5.00
CA LYS A 39 7.97 -4.70 5.47
C LYS A 39 8.73 -5.25 6.66
N SER A 40 10.06 -5.26 6.58
CA SER A 40 10.92 -5.77 7.64
C SER A 40 10.79 -4.95 8.92
N GLU A 41 10.68 -3.63 8.81
CA GLU A 41 10.45 -2.73 9.95
C GLU A 41 9.08 -2.96 10.60
N ILE A 42 8.02 -3.11 9.81
CA ILE A 42 6.66 -3.41 10.28
C ILE A 42 6.65 -4.73 11.05
N ILE A 43 7.22 -5.79 10.46
CA ILE A 43 7.32 -7.11 11.08
C ILE A 43 8.16 -7.05 12.37
N ARG A 44 9.21 -6.23 12.42
CA ARG A 44 10.02 -6.04 13.63
C ARG A 44 9.24 -5.33 14.74
N ARG A 45 8.37 -4.37 14.39
CA ARG A 45 7.59 -3.58 15.35
C ARG A 45 6.38 -4.33 15.89
N PHE A 46 5.62 -4.99 15.01
CA PHE A 46 4.32 -5.59 15.36
C PHE A 46 4.31 -7.12 15.32
N GLY A 47 5.30 -7.75 14.67
CA GLY A 47 5.44 -9.19 14.63
C GLY A 47 6.01 -9.79 15.93
N PRO A 48 6.09 -11.12 16.02
CA PRO A 48 6.59 -11.81 17.21
C PRO A 48 8.06 -11.49 17.51
N LYS A 49 8.41 -11.53 18.81
CA LYS A 49 9.79 -11.31 19.29
C LYS A 49 10.73 -12.48 18.92
N GLU A 50 10.18 -13.67 18.79
CA GLU A 50 10.92 -14.88 18.43
C GLU A 50 11.36 -14.84 16.96
N LYS A 51 12.68 -14.95 16.74
CA LYS A 51 13.31 -14.81 15.41
C LYS A 51 12.74 -15.76 14.35
N ARG A 52 12.52 -17.04 14.69
CA ARG A 52 11.97 -18.04 13.75
C ARG A 52 10.55 -17.71 13.33
N LYS A 53 9.67 -17.33 14.27
CA LYS A 53 8.29 -16.96 13.96
C LYS A 53 8.24 -15.68 13.12
N ARG A 54 9.12 -14.71 13.42
CA ARG A 54 9.19 -13.44 12.69
C ARG A 54 9.47 -13.61 11.20
N GLN A 55 10.34 -14.56 10.82
CA GLN A 55 10.69 -14.80 9.42
C GLN A 55 9.53 -15.37 8.59
N THR A 56 8.58 -16.04 9.24
CA THR A 56 7.42 -16.65 8.58
C THR A 56 6.14 -15.82 8.71
N THR A 57 6.14 -14.79 9.57
CA THR A 57 4.98 -13.93 9.79
C THR A 57 4.59 -13.21 8.51
N LYS A 58 3.31 -13.37 8.12
CA LYS A 58 2.73 -12.65 6.99
C LYS A 58 2.22 -11.28 7.44
N LEU A 59 2.27 -10.29 6.56
CA LEU A 59 1.71 -8.95 6.85
C LEU A 59 0.22 -9.00 7.21
N ALA A 60 -0.54 -9.90 6.58
CA ALA A 60 -1.94 -10.13 6.91
C ALA A 60 -2.16 -10.54 8.38
N GLU A 61 -1.24 -11.29 9.00
CA GLU A 61 -1.31 -11.67 10.42
C GLU A 61 -1.06 -10.46 11.34
N ILE A 62 -0.33 -9.46 10.84
CA ILE A 62 -0.11 -8.20 11.52
C ILE A 62 -1.32 -7.28 11.34
N GLY A 63 -2.21 -7.55 10.38
CA GLY A 63 -3.34 -6.69 10.03
C GLY A 63 -2.91 -5.49 9.21
N ILE A 64 -2.02 -5.73 8.23
CA ILE A 64 -1.65 -4.78 7.18
C ILE A 64 -1.74 -5.52 5.85
N SER A 65 -2.39 -4.93 4.84
CA SER A 65 -2.43 -5.52 3.50
C SER A 65 -1.12 -5.35 2.72
N GLU A 66 -0.80 -6.32 1.86
CA GLU A 66 0.38 -6.27 0.99
C GLU A 66 0.27 -5.14 -0.03
N ASN A 67 -0.93 -4.87 -0.54
CA ASN A 67 -1.16 -3.83 -1.55
C ASN A 67 -1.02 -2.43 -0.94
N ASP A 68 -1.50 -2.22 0.28
CA ASP A 68 -1.36 -0.93 0.96
C ASP A 68 0.11 -0.64 1.25
N LEU A 69 0.90 -1.66 1.57
CA LEU A 69 2.34 -1.50 1.71
C LEU A 69 3.02 -1.12 0.38
N TRP A 70 2.59 -1.68 -0.75
CA TRP A 70 3.07 -1.26 -2.07
C TRP A 70 2.70 0.19 -2.39
N ILE A 71 1.47 0.60 -2.08
CA ILE A 71 1.00 1.98 -2.25
C ILE A 71 1.85 2.93 -1.39
N ALA A 72 2.02 2.63 -0.10
CA ALA A 72 2.83 3.44 0.81
C ALA A 72 4.30 3.51 0.37
N SER A 73 4.86 2.41 -0.12
CA SER A 73 6.24 2.36 -0.63
C SER A 73 6.42 3.20 -1.90
N THR A 74 5.42 3.21 -2.77
CA THR A 74 5.40 4.04 -3.98
C THR A 74 5.31 5.52 -3.60
N ALA A 75 4.46 5.86 -2.65
CA ALA A 75 4.35 7.22 -2.14
C ALA A 75 5.66 7.71 -1.50
N LEU A 76 6.28 6.88 -0.67
CA LEU A 76 7.60 7.16 -0.06
C LEU A 76 8.67 7.42 -1.12
N ARG A 77 8.76 6.57 -2.15
CA ARG A 77 9.73 6.72 -3.23
C ARG A 77 9.62 8.07 -3.93
N HIS A 78 8.39 8.49 -4.21
CA HIS A 78 8.11 9.70 -4.98
C HIS A 78 7.83 10.92 -4.09
N SER A 79 7.99 10.80 -2.76
CA SER A 79 7.68 11.86 -1.78
C SER A 79 6.25 12.41 -1.93
N LEU A 80 5.29 11.51 -2.14
CA LEU A 80 3.88 11.82 -2.31
C LEU A 80 3.12 11.75 -0.97
N ILE A 81 1.94 12.37 -0.95
CA ILE A 81 0.97 12.27 0.13
C ILE A 81 0.03 11.12 -0.19
N VAL A 82 -0.14 10.18 0.75
CA VAL A 82 -1.20 9.18 0.67
C VAL A 82 -2.49 9.82 1.17
N VAL A 83 -3.55 9.79 0.36
CA VAL A 83 -4.88 10.22 0.80
C VAL A 83 -5.73 8.97 0.99
N SER A 84 -6.09 8.64 2.23
CA SER A 84 -6.86 7.43 2.54
C SER A 84 -7.62 7.55 3.85
N CYS A 85 -8.76 6.84 3.94
CA CYS A 85 -9.51 6.64 5.19
C CYS A 85 -9.16 5.30 5.86
N ASP A 86 -8.22 4.53 5.29
CA ASP A 86 -7.86 3.21 5.80
C ASP A 86 -6.90 3.31 7.00
N SER A 87 -7.27 2.66 8.10
CA SER A 87 -6.48 2.61 9.32
C SER A 87 -5.12 1.91 9.16
N ASP A 88 -4.95 1.10 8.12
CA ASP A 88 -3.69 0.42 7.83
C ASP A 88 -2.54 1.44 7.64
N PHE A 89 -2.80 2.55 6.95
CA PHE A 89 -1.79 3.59 6.71
C PHE A 89 -1.41 4.33 8.01
N GLU A 90 -2.36 4.58 8.92
CA GLU A 90 -2.06 5.17 10.22
C GLU A 90 -1.15 4.25 11.06
N ARG A 91 -1.37 2.94 10.95
CA ARG A 91 -0.55 1.96 11.65
C ARG A 91 0.85 1.86 11.05
N MET A 92 0.97 1.96 9.71
CA MET A 92 2.26 2.04 9.03
C MET A 92 3.04 3.30 9.43
N ARG A 93 2.38 4.44 9.64
CA ARG A 93 3.03 5.69 10.09
C ARG A 93 3.72 5.57 11.45
N GLN A 94 3.26 4.68 12.32
CA GLN A 94 3.91 4.40 13.60
C GLN A 94 5.28 3.72 13.45
N VAL A 95 5.58 3.17 12.25
CA VAL A 95 6.83 2.49 11.94
C VAL A 95 7.76 3.40 11.15
N ARG A 96 7.23 4.07 10.14
CA ARG A 96 7.98 5.00 9.29
C ARG A 96 7.11 6.20 8.98
N GLU A 97 7.64 7.39 9.17
CA GLU A 97 6.90 8.62 8.91
C GLU A 97 6.73 8.85 7.40
N PHE A 98 5.50 9.17 6.98
CA PHE A 98 5.15 9.64 5.65
C PHE A 98 3.90 10.52 5.73
N SER A 99 3.66 11.31 4.68
CA SER A 99 2.51 12.19 4.59
C SER A 99 1.23 11.41 4.32
N LEU A 100 0.26 11.52 5.23
CA LEU A 100 -1.06 10.90 5.13
C LEU A 100 -2.13 11.94 5.42
N GLU A 101 -3.13 12.00 4.55
CA GLU A 101 -4.30 12.85 4.71
C GLU A 101 -5.58 12.01 4.61
N ASN A 102 -6.64 12.51 5.25
CA ASN A 102 -7.99 11.99 5.14
C ASN A 102 -8.91 13.16 4.72
N TRP A 103 -9.65 12.98 3.62
CA TRP A 103 -10.52 14.01 3.02
C TRP A 103 -12.02 13.73 3.18
N VAL A 104 -12.37 12.77 4.06
CA VAL A 104 -13.76 12.36 4.32
C VAL A 104 -14.18 12.79 5.72
#